data_AF-A0A7S3F1A8-F1
#
_entry.id   AF-A0A7S3F1A8-F1
#
_cell.length_a   1.000
_cell.length_b   1.000
_cell.length_c   1.000
_cell.angle_alpha   90.00
_cell.angle_beta   90.00
_cell.angle_gamma   90.00
#
_symmetry.space_group_name_H-M   'P 1'
#
loop_
_entity.id
_entity.type
_entity.pdbx_description
1 polymer ?
#
loop_
_entity_poly.entity_id
_entity_poly.type
_entity_poly.pdbx_seq_one_letter_code
_entity_poly.pdbx_strand_id
1 'polypeptide(L)'
;RLTSCTPDHSLHAFEHGFDCFSTTNATSRWKDVQQVNGSGLKAAARYGFRPYYWVYDWQTDAMTERKYRINADNRFYKQEYCGCKYSLRDSNIWRKQQGIPPVKIGGEEAGLGSRYFEDAEADAKEESVEVVESFFASAERGFNSRQVYEGRKRQTGSGAKDGEGKEVNNW
;
A
#
# COMPACT_ATOMS: atom_id res chain seq x y z
N ARG A 1 -6.77 -7.96 11.49
CA ARG A 1 -5.54 -7.45 12.13
C ARG A 1 -4.47 -7.33 11.05
N LEU A 2 -4.19 -6.13 10.58
CA LEU A 2 -3.14 -5.85 9.58
C LEU A 2 -1.89 -5.43 10.36
N THR A 3 -0.91 -6.32 10.46
CA THR A 3 0.40 -6.04 11.06
C THR A 3 1.28 -5.38 10.01
N SER A 4 1.23 -4.05 9.98
CA SER A 4 2.29 -3.24 9.39
C SER A 4 3.58 -3.47 10.17
N CYS A 5 4.55 -4.14 9.55
CA CYS A 5 5.99 -4.09 9.90
C CYS A 5 6.30 -4.11 11.41
N THR A 6 5.94 -5.16 12.13
CA THR A 6 6.29 -5.32 13.56
C THR A 6 7.56 -6.18 13.76
N PRO A 7 8.31 -6.01 14.87
CA PRO A 7 9.55 -6.73 15.27
C PRO A 7 9.47 -8.28 15.34
N ASP A 8 8.39 -8.85 14.84
CA ASP A 8 8.03 -10.27 14.93
C ASP A 8 8.95 -11.13 14.06
N HIS A 9 9.28 -10.73 12.83
CA HIS A 9 10.17 -11.52 11.98
C HIS A 9 11.58 -11.67 12.57
N SER A 10 12.13 -10.60 13.16
CA SER A 10 13.44 -10.66 13.82
C SER A 10 13.40 -11.47 15.11
N LEU A 11 12.30 -11.39 15.87
CA LEU A 11 12.10 -12.17 17.09
C LEU A 11 11.98 -13.65 16.76
N HIS A 12 11.09 -13.98 15.83
CA HIS A 12 10.87 -15.34 15.36
C HIS A 12 12.17 -15.95 14.83
N ALA A 13 12.91 -15.18 14.02
CA ALA A 13 14.17 -15.64 13.48
C ALA A 13 15.22 -15.91 14.58
N PHE A 14 15.27 -15.07 15.62
CA PHE A 14 16.12 -15.26 16.79
C PHE A 14 15.73 -16.50 17.62
N GLU A 15 14.44 -16.65 17.95
CA GLU A 15 13.92 -17.76 18.76
C GLU A 15 14.13 -19.14 18.12
N HIS A 16 14.10 -19.18 16.78
CA HIS A 16 14.23 -20.42 16.01
C HIS A 16 15.65 -20.66 15.49
N GLY A 17 16.61 -19.80 15.85
CA GLY A 17 18.02 -19.97 15.49
C GLY A 17 18.32 -19.83 14.00
N PHE A 18 17.54 -19.04 13.26
CA PHE A 18 17.84 -18.73 11.86
C PHE A 18 19.04 -17.78 11.77
N ASP A 19 19.83 -17.90 10.71
CA ASP A 19 21.00 -17.03 10.51
C ASP A 19 20.61 -15.62 10.05
N CYS A 20 19.56 -15.52 9.22
CA CYS A 20 19.17 -14.27 8.58
C CYS A 20 17.66 -14.12 8.42
N PHE A 21 17.23 -12.89 8.22
CA PHE A 21 15.85 -12.56 7.86
C PHE A 21 15.80 -11.40 6.87
N SER A 22 14.69 -11.29 6.14
CA SER A 22 14.42 -10.18 5.21
C SER A 22 12.92 -9.85 5.18
N THR A 23 12.50 -8.94 4.32
CA THR A 23 11.09 -8.55 4.16
C THR A 23 10.71 -8.46 2.68
N THR A 24 9.53 -8.98 2.37
CA THR A 24 8.92 -8.84 1.03
C THR A 24 8.62 -7.39 0.67
N ASN A 25 8.54 -6.48 1.65
CA ASN A 25 8.42 -5.04 1.37
C ASN A 25 9.65 -4.49 0.63
N ALA A 26 10.81 -5.14 0.73
CA ALA A 26 12.03 -4.71 0.05
C ALA A 26 11.95 -4.92 -1.47
N THR A 27 11.04 -5.76 -1.97
CA THR A 27 10.85 -6.00 -3.42
C THR A 27 9.95 -4.97 -4.10
N SER A 28 9.23 -4.12 -3.34
CA SER A 28 8.25 -3.18 -3.89
C SER A 28 8.91 -1.87 -4.27
N ARG A 29 8.77 -1.42 -5.53
CA ARG A 29 9.30 -0.11 -5.98
C ARG A 29 8.58 1.07 -5.35
N TRP A 30 7.30 0.89 -5.02
CA TRP A 30 6.47 1.87 -4.31
C TRP A 30 6.84 2.06 -2.83
N LYS A 31 7.96 1.50 -2.36
CA LYS A 31 8.45 1.64 -0.99
C LYS A 31 9.84 2.27 -1.00
N ASP A 32 10.04 3.21 -0.09
CA ASP A 32 11.36 3.78 0.18
C ASP A 32 12.29 2.69 0.74
N VAL A 33 13.31 2.36 -0.05
CA VAL A 33 14.32 1.35 0.27
C VAL A 33 15.09 1.68 1.55
N GLN A 34 15.37 2.97 1.81
CA GLN A 34 16.09 3.42 3.00
C GLN A 34 15.22 3.23 4.23
N GLN A 35 13.93 3.55 4.13
CA GLN A 35 12.98 3.34 5.21
C GLN A 35 12.82 1.85 5.54
N VAL A 36 12.67 1.00 4.52
CA VAL A 36 12.49 -0.45 4.69
C VAL A 36 13.75 -1.06 5.31
N ASN A 37 14.92 -0.81 4.73
CA ASN A 37 16.18 -1.38 5.23
C ASN A 37 16.55 -0.83 6.62
N GLY A 38 16.32 0.48 6.85
CA GLY A 38 16.51 1.08 8.16
C GLY A 38 15.61 0.44 9.23
N SER A 39 14.39 0.05 8.88
CA SER A 39 13.49 -0.66 9.80
C SER A 39 13.98 -2.08 10.09
N GLY A 40 14.46 -2.81 9.09
CA GLY A 40 15.05 -4.14 9.24
C GLY A 40 16.30 -4.14 10.13
N LEU A 41 17.22 -3.20 9.90
CA LEU A 41 18.43 -3.03 10.70
C LEU A 41 18.11 -2.70 12.17
N LYS A 42 17.14 -1.81 12.41
CA LYS A 42 16.66 -1.51 13.78
C LYS A 42 16.06 -2.72 14.47
N ALA A 43 15.43 -3.63 13.72
CA ALA A 43 14.89 -4.88 14.27
C ALA A 43 16.03 -5.84 14.63
N ALA A 44 17.01 -6.04 13.74
CA ALA A 44 18.18 -6.89 13.99
C ALA A 44 19.03 -6.40 15.18
N ALA A 45 19.18 -5.08 15.33
CA ALA A 45 19.94 -4.47 16.42
C ALA A 45 19.41 -4.85 17.82
N ARG A 46 18.12 -5.17 17.96
CA ARG A 46 17.52 -5.60 19.24
C ARG A 46 18.04 -6.96 19.72
N TYR A 47 18.55 -7.77 18.81
CA TYR A 47 19.06 -9.13 19.06
C TYR A 47 20.56 -9.22 18.77
N GLY A 48 21.30 -8.11 18.89
CA GLY A 48 22.75 -8.08 18.68
C GLY A 48 23.17 -8.39 17.23
N PHE A 49 22.32 -8.09 16.24
CA PHE A 49 22.55 -8.39 14.82
C PHE A 49 22.68 -9.88 14.49
N ARG A 50 22.14 -10.75 15.36
CA ARG A 50 21.98 -12.19 15.11
C ARG A 50 20.56 -12.57 15.48
N PRO A 51 19.67 -12.85 14.50
CA PRO A 51 19.91 -12.99 13.06
C PRO A 51 20.26 -11.67 12.36
N TYR A 52 21.03 -11.72 11.28
CA TYR A 52 21.35 -10.53 10.48
C TYR A 52 20.21 -10.20 9.51
N TYR A 53 19.97 -8.91 9.28
CA TYR A 53 19.02 -8.46 8.26
C TYR A 53 19.70 -8.48 6.88
N TRP A 54 19.13 -9.20 5.93
CA TRP A 54 19.66 -9.28 4.57
C TRP A 54 19.28 -8.03 3.78
N VAL A 55 20.17 -7.03 3.85
CA VAL A 55 20.13 -5.84 3.00
C VAL A 55 20.57 -6.25 1.60
N TYR A 56 19.66 -6.21 0.65
CA TYR A 56 19.93 -6.49 -0.75
C TYR A 56 18.99 -5.66 -1.62
N ASP A 57 19.43 -5.36 -2.85
CA ASP A 57 18.60 -4.67 -3.82
C ASP A 57 17.69 -5.67 -4.53
N TRP A 58 16.45 -5.71 -4.09
CA TRP A 58 15.42 -6.59 -4.65
C TRP A 58 14.56 -5.89 -5.71
N GLN A 59 14.81 -4.61 -6.02
CA GLN A 59 13.95 -3.78 -6.88
C GLN A 59 14.40 -3.78 -8.35
N THR A 60 14.94 -4.90 -8.81
CA THR A 60 15.50 -5.04 -10.17
C THR A 60 14.41 -5.18 -11.24
N ASP A 61 14.67 -4.69 -12.46
CA ASP A 61 13.72 -4.80 -13.58
C ASP A 61 13.35 -6.26 -13.87
N ALA A 62 14.33 -7.16 -13.87
CA ALA A 62 14.11 -8.59 -14.09
C ALA A 62 13.18 -9.22 -13.04
N MET A 63 13.22 -8.75 -11.78
CA MET A 63 12.32 -9.22 -10.73
C MET A 63 10.89 -8.72 -10.97
N THR A 64 10.76 -7.44 -11.33
CA THR A 64 9.46 -6.82 -11.64
C THR A 64 8.80 -7.49 -12.85
N GLU A 65 9.54 -7.72 -13.93
CA GLU A 65 9.06 -8.42 -15.12
C GLU A 65 8.60 -9.85 -14.78
N ARG A 66 9.42 -10.59 -14.01
CA ARG A 66 9.07 -11.96 -13.60
C ARG A 66 7.81 -11.99 -12.73
N LYS A 67 7.64 -11.01 -11.83
CA LYS A 67 6.44 -10.86 -11.00
C LYS A 67 5.20 -10.69 -11.86
N TYR A 68 5.22 -9.76 -12.81
CA TYR A 68 4.07 -9.50 -13.68
C TYR A 68 3.77 -10.66 -14.63
N ARG A 69 4.80 -11.34 -15.15
CA ARG A 69 4.61 -12.57 -15.93
C ARG A 69 3.89 -13.64 -15.13
N ILE A 70 4.38 -13.96 -13.92
CA ILE A 70 3.72 -14.94 -13.05
C ILE A 70 2.27 -14.52 -12.75
N ASN A 71 2.05 -13.23 -12.52
CA ASN A 71 0.71 -12.71 -12.23
C ASN A 71 -0.25 -12.88 -13.41
N ALA A 72 0.20 -12.57 -14.63
CA ALA A 72 -0.60 -12.73 -15.84
C ALA A 72 -0.86 -14.21 -16.16
N ASP A 73 0.18 -15.06 -16.08
CA ASP A 73 0.09 -16.51 -16.32
C ASP A 73 -0.93 -17.18 -15.37
N ASN A 74 -0.96 -16.77 -14.10
CA ASN A 74 -1.87 -17.32 -13.10
C ASN A 74 -3.20 -16.56 -13.01
N ARG A 75 -3.38 -15.50 -13.80
CA ARG A 75 -4.54 -14.58 -13.74
C ARG A 75 -4.85 -14.18 -12.29
N PHE A 76 -3.84 -13.71 -11.56
CA PHE A 76 -4.05 -13.24 -10.20
C PHE A 76 -4.89 -11.97 -10.18
N TYR A 77 -5.62 -11.77 -9.08
CA TYR A 77 -6.45 -10.58 -8.87
C TYR A 77 -5.60 -9.32 -8.71
N LYS A 78 -5.82 -8.31 -9.56
CA LYS A 78 -5.21 -6.98 -9.51
C LYS A 78 -6.00 -6.09 -8.55
N GLN A 79 -5.53 -6.02 -7.30
CA GLN A 79 -6.19 -5.24 -6.24
C GLN A 79 -6.10 -3.73 -6.49
N GLU A 80 -7.26 -3.07 -6.60
CA GLU A 80 -7.37 -1.62 -6.77
C GLU A 80 -7.21 -0.81 -5.45
N TYR A 81 -7.29 -1.49 -4.31
CA TYR A 81 -7.15 -0.93 -2.96
C TYR A 81 -6.79 -2.03 -1.96
N CYS A 82 -6.16 -1.70 -0.83
CA CYS A 82 -5.63 -2.68 0.13
C CYS A 82 -6.67 -3.30 1.11
N GLY A 83 -7.96 -3.10 0.88
CA GLY A 83 -9.02 -3.56 1.78
C GLY A 83 -9.39 -2.61 2.93
N CYS A 84 -8.63 -1.52 3.16
CA CYS A 84 -8.93 -0.56 4.23
C CYS A 84 -9.73 0.66 3.73
N LYS A 85 -10.52 1.26 4.65
CA LYS A 85 -11.33 2.46 4.38
C LYS A 85 -10.50 3.64 3.86
N TYR A 86 -9.26 3.79 4.34
CA TYR A 86 -8.38 4.90 3.95
C TYR A 86 -7.90 4.75 2.51
N SER A 87 -7.40 3.56 2.14
CA SER A 87 -6.98 3.27 0.78
C SER A 87 -8.15 3.41 -0.19
N LEU A 88 -9.33 2.85 0.11
CA LEU A 88 -10.50 3.00 -0.75
C LEU A 88 -10.87 4.48 -0.99
N ARG A 89 -10.86 5.29 0.08
CA ARG A 89 -11.14 6.73 0.00
C ARG A 89 -10.11 7.43 -0.88
N ASP A 90 -8.83 7.26 -0.59
CA ASP A 90 -7.75 8.01 -1.25
C ASP A 90 -7.65 7.62 -2.72
N SER A 91 -7.79 6.31 -3.01
CA SER A 91 -7.93 5.77 -4.36
C SER A 91 -9.11 6.37 -5.13
N ASN A 92 -10.28 6.56 -4.50
CA ASN A 92 -11.44 7.16 -5.15
C ASN A 92 -11.31 8.69 -5.34
N ILE A 93 -10.64 9.39 -4.41
CA ILE A 93 -10.35 10.84 -4.56
C ILE A 93 -9.46 11.06 -5.77
N TRP A 94 -8.36 10.29 -5.87
CA TRP A 94 -7.45 10.38 -7.00
C TRP A 94 -8.16 10.03 -8.32
N ARG A 95 -8.94 8.95 -8.35
CA ARG A 95 -9.73 8.57 -9.53
C ARG A 95 -10.69 9.68 -9.97
N LYS A 96 -11.39 10.33 -9.03
CA LYS A 96 -12.29 11.46 -9.33
C LYS A 96 -11.55 12.65 -9.95
N GLN A 97 -10.32 12.94 -9.50
CA GLN A 97 -9.50 14.03 -10.06
C GLN A 97 -9.04 13.72 -11.50
N GLN A 98 -8.86 12.43 -11.83
CA GLN A 98 -8.47 11.95 -13.16
C GLN A 98 -9.65 11.60 -14.08
N GLY A 99 -10.90 11.77 -13.62
CA GLY A 99 -12.09 11.39 -14.37
C GLY A 99 -12.32 9.88 -14.49
N ILE A 100 -11.67 9.08 -13.65
CA ILE A 100 -11.75 7.61 -13.63
C ILE A 100 -12.94 7.17 -12.76
N PRO A 101 -13.72 6.14 -13.16
CA PRO A 101 -14.80 5.59 -12.35
C PRO A 101 -14.32 5.09 -10.98
N PRO A 102 -15.10 5.21 -9.90
CA PRO A 102 -14.70 4.74 -8.58
C PRO A 102 -14.47 3.23 -8.54
N VAL A 103 -13.71 2.77 -7.55
CA VAL A 103 -13.45 1.35 -7.32
C VAL A 103 -14.78 0.60 -7.13
N LYS A 104 -15.01 -0.41 -7.96
CA LYS A 104 -16.12 -1.35 -7.79
C LYS A 104 -15.68 -2.47 -6.84
N ILE A 105 -16.51 -2.83 -5.86
CA ILE A 105 -16.25 -3.96 -4.95
C ILE A 105 -16.99 -5.19 -5.47
N GLY A 106 -16.26 -6.26 -5.77
CA GLY A 106 -16.82 -7.52 -6.28
C GLY A 106 -17.20 -7.50 -7.77
N GLY A 107 -17.65 -8.65 -8.29
CA GLY A 107 -17.93 -8.85 -9.72
C GLY A 107 -16.67 -9.21 -10.52
N GLU A 108 -16.79 -9.24 -11.86
CA GLU A 108 -15.70 -9.59 -12.78
C GLU A 108 -14.95 -8.35 -13.32
N GLU A 109 -15.59 -7.17 -13.31
CA GLU A 109 -15.03 -5.92 -13.82
C GLU A 109 -14.52 -5.00 -12.69
N ALA A 110 -13.32 -4.45 -12.85
CA ALA A 110 -12.74 -3.41 -12.01
C ALA A 110 -13.15 -2.00 -12.48
N GLY A 111 -12.83 -0.97 -11.69
CA GLY A 111 -13.03 0.42 -12.10
C GLY A 111 -12.16 0.84 -13.31
N LEU A 112 -11.06 0.11 -13.55
CA LEU A 112 -10.07 0.35 -14.59
C LEU A 112 -10.07 -0.71 -15.72
N GLY A 113 -11.04 -1.62 -15.77
CA GLY A 113 -11.10 -2.70 -16.77
C GLY A 113 -11.11 -4.08 -16.13
N SER A 114 -10.17 -4.95 -16.51
CA SER A 114 -10.10 -6.31 -15.95
C SER A 114 -9.70 -6.30 -14.47
N ARG A 115 -10.27 -7.22 -13.69
CA ARG A 115 -9.87 -7.49 -12.31
C ARG A 115 -8.61 -8.32 -12.19
N TYR A 116 -8.08 -8.83 -13.29
CA TYR A 116 -6.96 -9.75 -13.29
C TYR A 116 -5.76 -9.15 -14.02
N PHE A 117 -4.56 -9.60 -13.67
CA PHE A 117 -3.39 -9.34 -14.48
C PHE A 117 -3.52 -10.09 -15.80
N GLU A 118 -3.36 -9.37 -16.92
CA GLU A 118 -3.53 -9.91 -18.28
C GLU A 118 -2.37 -9.53 -19.19
N ASP A 119 -1.81 -8.32 -19.03
CA ASP A 119 -0.70 -7.82 -19.84
C ASP A 119 0.50 -7.49 -18.93
N ALA A 120 1.41 -8.46 -18.81
CA ALA A 120 2.60 -8.32 -18.00
C ALA A 120 3.51 -7.16 -18.45
N GLU A 121 3.55 -6.82 -19.74
CA GLU A 121 4.40 -5.75 -20.24
C GLU A 121 3.83 -4.38 -19.93
N ALA A 122 2.52 -4.20 -20.13
CA ALA A 122 1.84 -2.96 -19.76
C ALA A 122 1.93 -2.72 -18.25
N ASP A 123 1.66 -3.76 -17.45
CA ASP A 123 1.70 -3.69 -15.99
C ASP A 123 3.12 -3.43 -15.47
N ALA A 124 4.15 -4.00 -16.10
CA ALA A 124 5.55 -3.72 -15.74
C ALA A 124 5.96 -2.28 -16.08
N LYS A 125 5.47 -1.71 -17.19
CA LYS A 125 5.72 -0.31 -17.57
C LYS A 125 5.08 0.69 -16.60
N GLU A 126 3.92 0.36 -16.02
CA GLU A 126 3.30 1.16 -14.94
C GLU A 126 4.21 1.25 -13.69
N GLU A 127 5.08 0.27 -13.47
CA GLU A 127 6.08 0.25 -12.39
C GLU A 127 7.52 0.46 -12.90
N SER A 128 7.67 1.08 -14.07
CA SER A 128 8.98 1.52 -14.57
C SER A 128 9.63 2.49 -13.60
N VAL A 129 10.96 2.50 -13.61
CA VAL A 129 11.76 3.35 -12.70
C VAL A 129 11.36 4.81 -12.85
N GLU A 130 11.16 5.27 -14.09
CA GLU A 130 10.78 6.65 -14.40
C GLU A 130 9.41 7.02 -13.83
N VAL A 131 8.42 6.13 -13.93
CA VAL A 131 7.08 6.36 -13.37
C VAL A 131 7.15 6.43 -11.85
N VAL A 132 7.86 5.49 -11.22
CA VAL A 132 8.01 5.45 -9.76
C VAL A 132 8.75 6.68 -9.25
N GLU A 133 9.86 7.06 -9.87
CA GLU A 133 10.62 8.26 -9.51
C GLU A 133 9.79 9.54 -9.70
N SER A 134 9.06 9.65 -10.82
CA SER A 134 8.18 10.80 -11.05
C SER A 134 7.07 10.93 -9.99
N PHE A 135 6.54 9.80 -9.52
CA PHE A 135 5.55 9.77 -8.45
C PHE A 135 6.16 10.28 -7.14
N PHE A 136 7.31 9.75 -6.72
CA PHE A 136 7.97 10.19 -5.49
C PHE A 136 8.40 11.66 -5.56
N ALA A 137 8.92 12.13 -6.69
CA ALA A 137 9.25 13.55 -6.90
C ALA A 137 8.01 14.46 -6.86
N SER A 138 6.85 13.97 -7.31
CA SER A 138 5.59 14.72 -7.24
C SER A 138 5.02 14.80 -5.83
N ALA A 139 5.28 13.80 -4.98
CA ALA A 139 4.83 13.79 -3.59
C ALA A 139 5.52 14.87 -2.75
N GLU A 140 6.78 15.20 -3.06
CA GLU A 140 7.51 16.32 -2.43
C GLU A 140 6.89 17.69 -2.75
N ARG A 141 6.15 17.81 -3.85
CA ARG A 141 5.39 19.02 -4.22
C ARG A 141 4.10 19.21 -3.41
N GLY A 142 3.85 18.31 -2.45
CA GLY A 142 2.83 18.48 -1.42
C GLY A 142 1.47 17.92 -1.84
N PHE A 143 1.25 16.63 -1.59
CA PHE A 143 -0.10 16.16 -1.33
C PHE A 143 -0.58 16.81 -0.02
N ASN A 144 -1.32 17.93 -0.13
CA ASN A 144 -1.89 18.62 1.02
C ASN A 144 -3.04 17.80 1.61
N SER A 145 -2.68 16.73 2.33
CA SER A 145 -3.63 15.89 3.06
C SER A 145 -4.50 16.73 4.01
N ARG A 146 -3.95 17.82 4.56
CA ARG A 146 -4.66 18.80 5.40
C ARG A 146 -5.92 19.34 4.71
N GLN A 147 -5.87 19.65 3.42
CA GLN A 147 -7.03 20.16 2.66
C GLN A 147 -8.14 19.10 2.52
N VAL A 148 -7.78 17.82 2.44
CA VAL A 148 -8.73 16.68 2.41
C VAL A 148 -9.36 16.43 3.79
N TYR A 149 -8.64 16.73 4.88
CA TYR A 149 -9.11 16.56 6.26
C TYR A 149 -9.79 17.80 6.86
N GLU A 150 -9.51 19.01 6.35
CA GLU A 150 -10.09 20.28 6.83
C GLU A 150 -11.58 20.40 6.54
N GLY A 151 -12.05 19.87 5.40
CA GLY A 151 -13.48 19.75 5.08
C GLY A 151 -14.25 18.77 5.99
N ARG A 152 -13.58 18.12 6.94
CA ARG A 152 -14.16 17.15 7.89
C ARG A 152 -14.00 17.52 9.35
N LYS A 153 -13.54 18.73 9.68
CA LYS A 153 -13.87 19.25 11.02
C LYS A 153 -15.39 19.28 11.09
N ARG A 154 -15.97 18.38 11.90
CA ARG A 154 -17.34 18.50 12.38
C ARG A 154 -17.45 19.97 12.80
N GLN A 155 -18.30 20.76 12.15
CA GLN A 155 -18.74 21.99 12.78
C GLN A 155 -19.31 21.53 14.12
N THR A 156 -18.63 21.86 15.21
CA THR A 156 -19.18 21.76 16.55
C THR A 156 -20.33 22.76 16.58
N GLY A 157 -21.51 22.31 16.17
CA GLY A 157 -22.71 23.13 16.02
C GLY A 157 -23.90 22.26 15.62
N SER A 158 -24.77 22.02 16.60
CA SER A 158 -26.15 21.49 16.53
C SER A 158 -26.36 20.09 15.94
N GLY A 159 -26.66 19.13 16.82
CA GLY A 159 -27.22 17.84 16.44
C GLY A 159 -28.62 18.01 15.85
N ALA A 160 -28.89 17.30 14.74
CA ALA A 160 -30.23 17.23 14.17
C ALA A 160 -31.10 16.32 15.06
N LYS A 161 -32.22 16.86 15.53
CA LYS A 161 -33.28 16.11 16.22
C LYS A 161 -34.42 15.85 15.24
N ASP A 162 -35.04 14.69 15.32
CA ASP A 162 -36.34 14.41 14.72
C ASP A 162 -37.47 15.10 15.53
N GLY A 163 -38.67 15.16 14.94
CA GLY A 163 -39.84 15.86 15.52
C GLY A 163 -40.34 15.32 16.87
N GLU A 164 -39.76 14.25 17.39
CA GLU A 164 -40.01 13.69 18.73
C GLU A 164 -38.76 13.64 19.63
N GLY A 165 -37.63 14.18 19.17
CA GLY A 165 -36.47 14.49 20.03
C GLY A 165 -35.64 13.31 20.53
N LYS A 166 -35.58 12.19 19.80
CA LYS A 166 -34.68 11.08 20.15
C LYS A 166 -33.42 11.09 19.28
N GLU A 167 -32.26 10.84 19.89
CA GLU A 167 -30.99 10.73 19.16
C GLU A 167 -30.99 9.51 18.23
N VAL A 168 -30.99 9.76 16.92
CA VAL A 168 -30.81 8.72 15.90
C VAL A 168 -29.32 8.40 15.76
N ASN A 169 -28.91 7.29 16.36
CA ASN A 169 -27.57 6.72 16.19
C ASN A 169 -27.57 5.75 14.99
N ASN A 170 -27.12 6.21 13.83
CA ASN A 170 -26.83 5.31 12.71
C ASN A 170 -25.43 4.70 12.91
N TRP A 171 -25.40 3.43 13.30
CA TRP A 171 -24.31 2.52 12.93
C TRP A 171 -24.36 2.28 11.42
#